data_AF-A0AAV6CAC7-F1
#
_entry.id   AF-A0AAV6CAC7-F1
#
_cell.length_a   1.000
_cell.length_b   1.000
_cell.length_c   1.000
_cell.angle_alpha   90.00
_cell.angle_beta   90.00
_cell.angle_gamma   90.00
#
_symmetry.space_group_name_H-M   'P 1'
#
loop_
_entity.id
_entity.type
_entity.pdbx_description
1 polymer ?
#
loop_
_entity_poly.entity_id
_entity_poly.type
_entity_poly.pdbx_seq_one_letter_code
_entity_poly.pdbx_strand_id
1 'polypeptide(L)'
;MPIDKDLRSEHRAKIEQPIRVRATTNADEIDLCRTTNVSKSGLYFVSSQHHYHVGMHVHLVLGYREGDPVLKEWVGEVLRIERRDDGQTGIAVRILLR
;
A
#
# COMPACT_ATOMS: atom_id res chain seq x y z
N MET A 1 -26.44 -18.89 13.70
CA MET A 1 -26.03 -17.49 13.50
C MET A 1 -24.51 -17.47 13.45
N PRO A 2 -23.83 -17.31 12.30
CA PRO A 2 -22.41 -16.99 12.34
C PRO A 2 -22.29 -15.52 12.70
N ILE A 3 -21.46 -15.25 13.71
CA ILE A 3 -21.10 -13.89 14.13
C ILE A 3 -20.18 -13.35 13.04
N ASP A 4 -20.64 -12.34 12.31
CA ASP A 4 -19.77 -11.48 11.49
C ASP A 4 -18.79 -10.80 12.44
N LYS A 5 -17.66 -11.47 12.69
CA LYS A 5 -16.56 -10.91 13.46
C LYS A 5 -15.91 -9.89 12.55
N ASP A 6 -16.28 -8.63 12.67
CA ASP A 6 -15.56 -7.54 12.04
C ASP A 6 -14.15 -7.51 12.66
N LEU A 7 -13.22 -8.26 12.06
CA LEU A 7 -11.82 -8.41 12.50
C LEU A 7 -11.00 -7.13 12.27
N ARG A 8 -11.64 -6.02 11.87
CA ARG A 8 -10.99 -4.76 11.51
C ARG A 8 -10.96 -3.86 12.75
N SER A 9 -9.89 -3.99 13.54
CA SER A 9 -9.70 -3.18 14.76
C SER A 9 -9.46 -1.68 14.50
N GLU A 10 -9.26 -1.26 13.24
CA GLU A 10 -8.96 0.12 12.88
C GLU A 10 -9.88 0.66 11.77
N HIS A 11 -10.35 1.89 11.99
CA HIS A 11 -11.11 2.65 11.01
C HIS A 11 -10.23 2.97 9.78
N ARG A 12 -10.69 2.58 8.59
CA ARG A 12 -10.03 2.91 7.32
C ARG A 12 -10.72 4.10 6.68
N ALA A 13 -9.98 5.18 6.50
CA ALA A 13 -10.43 6.32 5.72
C ALA A 13 -10.28 5.98 4.23
N LYS A 14 -11.34 6.20 3.45
CA LYS A 14 -11.28 6.17 1.98
C LYS A 14 -10.61 7.46 1.50
N ILE A 15 -9.29 7.43 1.45
CA ILE A 15 -8.46 8.56 1.01
C ILE A 15 -7.71 8.11 -0.23
N GLU A 16 -7.85 8.91 -1.28
CA GLU A 16 -7.05 8.79 -2.49
C GLU A 16 -5.91 9.80 -2.46
N GLN A 17 -4.72 9.33 -2.12
CA GLN A 17 -3.50 10.14 -2.15
C GLN A 17 -2.45 9.47 -3.03
N PRO A 18 -1.61 10.25 -3.72
CA PRO A 18 -0.48 9.71 -4.48
C PRO A 18 0.48 9.00 -3.53
N ILE A 19 0.98 7.85 -3.99
CA ILE A 19 2.01 7.09 -3.29
C ILE A 19 3.10 6.67 -4.26
N ARG A 20 4.33 6.64 -3.75
CA ARG A 20 5.48 6.03 -4.41
C ARG A 20 5.83 4.76 -3.64
N VAL A 21 5.85 3.63 -4.34
CA VAL A 21 6.19 2.32 -3.77
C VAL A 21 7.43 1.80 -4.47
N ARG A 22 8.37 1.23 -3.71
CA ARG A 22 9.52 0.50 -4.26
C ARG A 22 9.78 -0.75 -3.43
N ALA A 23 10.16 -1.84 -4.08
CA ALA A 23 10.59 -3.04 -3.37
C ALA A 23 11.91 -2.78 -2.63
N THR A 24 12.08 -3.35 -1.45
CA THR A 24 13.38 -3.27 -0.73
C THR A 24 14.50 -3.95 -1.52
N THR A 25 14.19 -5.00 -2.28
CA THR A 25 15.15 -5.78 -3.07
C THR A 25 15.47 -5.17 -4.43
N ASN A 26 14.65 -4.23 -4.92
CA ASN A 26 14.84 -3.58 -6.21
C ASN A 26 14.32 -2.14 -6.14
N ALA A 27 15.21 -1.21 -5.75
CA ALA A 27 14.85 0.18 -5.51
C ALA A 27 14.63 1.00 -6.80
N ASP A 28 15.07 0.49 -7.95
CA ASP A 28 14.97 1.16 -9.25
C ASP A 28 13.57 0.99 -9.86
N GLU A 29 12.86 -0.06 -9.49
CA GLU A 29 11.45 -0.27 -9.85
C GLU A 29 10.53 0.54 -8.95
N ILE A 30 10.21 1.75 -9.43
CA ILE A 30 9.28 2.66 -8.77
C ILE A 30 7.88 2.47 -9.33
N ASP A 31 6.94 2.22 -8.43
CA ASP A 31 5.52 2.14 -8.74
C ASP A 31 4.79 3.38 -8.20
N LEU A 32 4.14 4.12 -9.09
CA LEU A 32 3.43 5.35 -8.78
C LEU A 32 1.94 5.05 -8.77
N CYS A 33 1.35 4.98 -7.58
CA CYS A 33 -0.04 4.58 -7.40
C CYS A 33 -0.85 5.64 -6.64
N ARG A 34 -2.12 5.34 -6.40
CA ARG A 34 -2.97 6.04 -5.45
C ARG A 34 -3.50 5.05 -4.42
N THR A 35 -3.55 5.44 -3.16
CA THR A 35 -4.28 4.64 -2.16
C THR A 35 -5.76 4.62 -2.49
N THR A 36 -6.44 3.53 -2.19
CA THR A 36 -7.92 3.46 -2.18
C THR A 36 -8.45 3.58 -0.75
N ASN A 37 -7.67 3.09 0.24
CA ASN A 37 -7.95 3.30 1.65
C ASN A 37 -6.66 3.28 2.49
N VAL A 38 -6.73 3.94 3.63
CA VAL A 38 -5.63 4.06 4.60
C VAL A 38 -6.18 3.93 6.01
N SER A 39 -5.37 3.33 6.88
CA SER A 39 -5.54 3.25 8.33
C SER A 39 -4.25 3.70 9.00
N LYS A 40 -4.20 3.66 10.33
CA LYS A 40 -2.95 3.88 11.05
C LYS A 40 -1.96 2.73 10.74
N SER A 41 -2.40 1.49 10.79
CA SER A 41 -1.53 0.32 10.67
C SER A 41 -1.27 -0.15 9.24
N GLY A 42 -1.92 0.42 8.23
CA GLY A 42 -1.76 -0.06 6.87
C GLY A 42 -2.48 0.75 5.81
N LEU A 43 -2.22 0.40 4.57
CA LEU A 43 -2.82 1.01 3.39
C LEU A 43 -3.19 -0.04 2.35
N TYR A 44 -4.07 0.35 1.44
CA TYR A 44 -4.40 -0.44 0.27
C TYR A 44 -4.33 0.45 -0.97
N PHE A 45 -3.74 -0.08 -2.03
CA PHE A 45 -3.65 0.57 -3.33
C PHE A 45 -3.86 -0.44 -4.46
N VAL A 46 -4.03 0.07 -5.66
CA VAL A 46 -4.13 -0.74 -6.88
C VAL A 46 -2.91 -0.42 -7.74
N SER A 47 -2.31 -1.45 -8.33
CA SER A 47 -1.13 -1.35 -9.18
C SER A 47 -1.31 -2.19 -10.45
N SER A 48 -0.69 -1.72 -11.54
CA SER A 48 -0.50 -2.49 -12.77
C SER A 48 0.74 -3.38 -12.74
N GLN A 49 1.59 -3.26 -11.72
CA GLN A 49 2.79 -4.08 -11.55
C GLN A 49 2.44 -5.47 -11.02
N HIS A 50 3.12 -6.49 -11.55
CA HIS A 50 2.89 -7.89 -11.20
C HIS A 50 3.99 -8.50 -10.33
N HIS A 51 5.02 -7.73 -9.96
CA HIS A 51 6.15 -8.24 -9.17
C HIS A 51 5.83 -8.43 -7.68
N TYR A 52 4.72 -7.88 -7.17
CA TYR A 52 4.38 -7.97 -5.75
C TYR A 52 4.10 -9.43 -5.33
N HIS A 53 4.56 -9.80 -4.15
CA HIS A 53 4.21 -11.06 -3.49
C HIS A 53 3.94 -10.84 -2.00
N VAL A 54 3.16 -11.72 -1.38
CA VAL A 54 2.93 -11.69 0.08
C VAL A 54 4.28 -11.85 0.82
N GLY A 55 4.46 -11.09 1.90
CA GLY A 55 5.72 -11.01 2.66
C GLY A 55 6.77 -10.08 2.05
N MET A 56 6.52 -9.48 0.88
CA MET A 56 7.43 -8.52 0.27
C MET A 56 7.52 -7.25 1.14
N HIS A 57 8.75 -6.82 1.44
CA HIS A 57 9.02 -5.54 2.07
C HIS A 57 9.08 -4.43 1.03
N VAL A 58 8.42 -3.33 1.33
CA VAL A 58 8.31 -2.17 0.45
C VAL A 58 8.63 -0.89 1.22
N HIS A 59 9.22 0.06 0.50
CA HIS A 59 9.35 1.43 0.96
C HIS A 59 8.24 2.26 0.34
N LEU A 60 7.62 3.10 1.16
CA LEU A 60 6.42 3.85 0.83
C LEU A 60 6.66 5.34 1.09
N VAL A 61 6.33 6.18 0.12
CA VAL A 61 6.17 7.61 0.33
C VAL A 61 4.72 7.96 0.06
N LEU A 62 4.06 8.61 1.01
CA LEU A 62 2.65 8.98 0.91
C LEU A 62 2.49 10.49 0.75
N GLY A 63 1.51 10.90 -0.06
CA GLY A 63 1.06 12.29 -0.12
C GLY A 63 2.10 13.26 -0.69
N TYR A 64 3.07 12.76 -1.47
CA TYR A 64 4.11 13.60 -2.05
C TYR A 64 3.53 14.58 -3.08
N ARG A 65 4.08 15.80 -3.10
CA ARG A 65 3.91 16.76 -4.19
C ARG A 65 5.22 16.93 -4.94
N GLU A 66 5.12 17.23 -6.22
CA GLU A 66 6.28 17.56 -7.04
C GLU A 66 6.98 18.79 -6.44
N GLY A 67 8.26 18.66 -6.08
CA GLY A 67 9.04 19.70 -5.41
C GLY A 67 9.11 19.62 -3.88
N ASP A 68 8.52 18.62 -3.22
CA ASP A 68 8.66 18.45 -1.77
C ASP A 68 10.12 18.09 -1.40
N PRO A 69 10.81 18.90 -0.58
CA PRO A 69 12.24 18.72 -0.29
C PRO A 69 12.53 17.55 0.66
N VAL A 70 11.54 17.10 1.44
CA VAL A 70 11.67 15.97 2.38
C VAL A 70 10.40 15.16 2.39
N LEU A 71 10.46 13.99 1.76
CA LEU A 71 9.36 13.04 1.74
C LEU A 71 9.64 11.95 2.76
N LYS A 72 8.76 11.83 3.77
CA LYS A 72 8.88 10.81 4.81
C LYS A 72 8.67 9.43 4.19
N GLU A 73 9.70 8.59 4.24
CA GLU A 73 9.65 7.21 3.74
C GLU A 73 9.27 6.25 4.88
N TRP A 74 8.30 5.40 4.64
CA TRP A 74 7.82 4.35 5.56
C TRP A 74 8.23 2.99 5.04
N VAL A 75 8.36 2.01 5.94
CA VAL A 75 8.58 0.60 5.58
C VAL A 75 7.29 -0.17 5.83
N GLY A 76 6.90 -1.01 4.88
CA GLY A 76 5.74 -1.87 5.00
C GLY A 76 5.97 -3.28 4.46
N GLU A 77 5.02 -4.16 4.74
CA GLU A 77 4.98 -5.54 4.27
C GLU A 77 3.66 -5.82 3.55
N VAL A 78 3.75 -6.42 2.36
CA VAL A 78 2.58 -6.87 1.61
C VAL A 78 1.93 -8.04 2.33
N LEU A 79 0.71 -7.83 2.82
CA LEU A 79 -0.07 -8.88 3.51
C LEU A 79 -0.97 -9.67 2.57
N ARG A 80 -1.48 -9.01 1.52
CA ARG A 80 -2.48 -9.61 0.63
C ARG A 80 -2.43 -8.99 -0.75
N ILE A 81 -2.67 -9.85 -1.73
CA ILE A 81 -2.76 -9.53 -3.15
C ILE A 81 -4.11 -10.00 -3.67
N GLU A 82 -4.82 -9.12 -4.37
CA GLU A 82 -6.14 -9.37 -4.94
C GLU A 82 -6.08 -9.13 -6.45
N ARG A 83 -6.31 -10.18 -7.26
CA ARG A 83 -6.48 -10.00 -8.71
C ARG A 83 -7.84 -9.36 -8.95
N ARG A 84 -7.89 -8.35 -9.80
CA ARG A 84 -9.11 -7.63 -10.15
C ARG A 84 -9.49 -7.90 -11.61
N ASP A 85 -10.77 -7.75 -11.91
CA ASP A 85 -11.32 -8.00 -13.25
C ASP A 85 -10.81 -6.99 -14.30
N ASP A 86 -10.31 -5.85 -13.85
CA ASP A 86 -9.70 -4.80 -14.69
C ASP A 86 -8.25 -5.09 -15.08
N GLY A 87 -7.73 -6.27 -14.73
CA GLY A 87 -6.34 -6.67 -14.98
C GLY A 87 -5.33 -6.06 -14.00
N GLN A 88 -5.76 -5.18 -13.10
CA GLN A 88 -4.90 -4.62 -12.07
C GLN A 88 -4.84 -5.54 -10.83
N THR A 89 -3.89 -5.22 -9.95
CA THR A 89 -3.66 -5.97 -8.72
C THR A 89 -3.88 -5.07 -7.52
N GLY A 90 -4.78 -5.47 -6.63
CA GLY A 90 -5.00 -4.84 -5.33
C GLY A 90 -3.95 -5.31 -4.33
N ILE A 91 -3.26 -4.37 -3.68
CA ILE A 91 -2.17 -4.64 -2.75
C ILE A 91 -2.52 -4.06 -1.37
N ALA A 92 -2.59 -4.92 -0.37
CA ALA A 92 -2.76 -4.52 1.04
C ALA A 92 -1.42 -4.61 1.77
N VAL A 93 -1.01 -3.49 2.37
CA VAL A 93 0.26 -3.35 3.07
C VAL A 93 0.03 -3.01 4.54
N ARG A 94 0.76 -3.69 5.42
CA ARG A 94 0.93 -3.29 6.82
C ARG A 94 2.15 -2.39 6.94
N ILE A 95 2.01 -1.27 7.65
CA ILE A 95 3.11 -0.36 7.97
C ILE A 95 3.88 -0.95 9.16
N LEU A 96 5.18 -1.13 9.00
CA LEU A 96 6.10 -1.64 10.02
C LEU A 96 6.86 -0.50 10.71
N LEU A 97 7.31 0.49 9.94
CA LEU A 97 8.08 1.63 10.44
C LEU A 97 7.62 2.92 9.75
N ARG A 98 7.53 4.00 10.52
CA ARG A 98 7.19 5.33 10.04
C ARG A 98 8.32 6.33 10.23
#